data_AF-A0A969JFU7-F1
#
_entry.id   AF-A0A969JFU7-F1
#
_cell.length_a   1.000
_cell.length_b   1.000
_cell.length_c   1.000
_cell.angle_alpha   90.00
_cell.angle_beta   90.00
_cell.angle_gamma   90.00
#
_symmetry.space_group_name_H-M   'P 1'
#
loop_
_entity.id
_entity.type
_entity.pdbx_description
1 polymer ?
#
loop_
_entity_poly.entity_id
_entity_poly.type
_entity_poly.pdbx_seq_one_letter_code
_entity_poly.pdbx_strand_id
1 'polypeptide(L)'
;DKIELSQLTRFTYDAQCRETRQTDFLRDTAAKMWVSNRRISTTYDATSRKLQMLTQVAISRDSFVDNERVTNTYVGTARTPSKMTRQVAAGGGFINQTETDLTYTAANLVETAIGKVWTGAAFVNDERNTFTYNTTNRVTSKVVELWNRDSARWLRSTRETYRYNAQNLVDSLTTEEWKAGVWAVNGGARFVIRNNGLVISTTTANLKSELKGLFFALNFVSRADKRLDSLTIQVVDADSNRLFDNAPKIYLQRIVYQNVIS
;
A
#
# COMPACT_ATOMS: atom_id res chain seq x y z
N ASP A 1 -11.54 32.03 -17.04
CA ASP A 1 -11.71 30.99 -16.00
C ASP A 1 -10.88 31.31 -14.78
N LYS A 2 -11.52 31.49 -13.61
CA LYS A 2 -10.80 31.64 -12.34
C LYS A 2 -10.64 30.24 -11.72
N ILE A 3 -9.41 29.87 -11.43
CA ILE A 3 -9.11 28.67 -10.63
C ILE A 3 -9.54 28.99 -9.20
N GLU A 4 -10.65 28.41 -8.75
CA GLU A 4 -11.00 28.45 -7.33
C GLU A 4 -10.26 27.32 -6.59
N LEU A 5 -9.52 27.69 -5.57
CA LEU A 5 -8.86 26.74 -4.69
C LEU A 5 -9.93 26.06 -3.82
N SER A 6 -9.90 24.73 -3.76
CA SER A 6 -10.77 23.92 -2.90
C SER A 6 -10.17 23.65 -1.52
N GLN A 7 -8.85 23.89 -1.36
CA GLN A 7 -8.08 23.59 -0.15
C GLN A 7 -7.09 24.72 0.15
N LEU A 8 -6.88 24.97 1.44
CA LEU A 8 -5.89 25.90 1.97
C LEU A 8 -5.22 25.25 3.18
N THR A 9 -3.90 25.37 3.29
CA THR A 9 -3.15 24.90 4.45
C THR A 9 -2.34 26.04 5.05
N ARG A 10 -2.33 26.14 6.38
CA ARG A 10 -1.47 27.06 7.13
C ARG A 10 -0.51 26.29 8.02
N PHE A 11 0.73 26.76 8.07
CA PHE A 11 1.79 26.23 8.91
C PHE A 11 2.19 27.25 9.98
N THR A 12 2.49 26.78 11.17
CA THR A 12 3.18 27.56 12.21
C THR A 12 4.48 26.89 12.55
N TYR A 13 5.48 27.70 12.89
CA TYR A 13 6.82 27.25 13.21
C TYR A 13 7.23 27.75 14.59
N ASP A 14 8.11 27.02 15.27
CA ASP A 14 8.79 27.53 16.46
C ASP A 14 9.97 28.45 16.12
N ALA A 15 10.67 28.94 17.15
CA ALA A 15 11.84 29.81 16.99
C ALA A 15 13.03 29.12 16.28
N GLN A 16 13.02 27.79 16.17
CA GLN A 16 14.00 26.99 15.45
C GLN A 16 13.54 26.64 14.03
N CYS A 17 12.49 27.30 13.52
CA CYS A 17 11.89 27.07 12.21
C CYS A 17 11.37 25.64 12.00
N ARG A 18 10.98 24.94 13.08
CA ARG A 18 10.37 23.61 13.01
C ARG A 18 8.86 23.74 13.01
N GLU A 19 8.20 23.00 12.13
CA GLU A 19 6.74 23.05 12.00
C GLU A 19 6.06 22.51 13.27
N THR A 20 5.41 23.38 14.03
CA THR A 20 4.69 23.01 15.25
C THR A 20 3.22 22.76 15.01
N ARG A 21 2.66 23.29 13.91
CA ARG A 21 1.26 23.07 13.56
C ARG A 21 1.02 23.20 12.06
N GLN A 22 0.21 22.29 11.55
CA GLN A 22 -0.47 22.38 10.26
C GLN A 22 -1.97 22.50 10.50
N THR A 23 -2.65 23.42 9.82
CA THR A 23 -4.12 23.48 9.80
C THR A 23 -4.62 23.51 8.36
N ASP A 24 -5.43 22.50 8.02
CA ASP A 24 -6.05 22.34 6.72
C ASP A 24 -7.48 22.90 6.76
N PHE A 25 -7.84 23.63 5.71
CA PHE A 25 -9.14 24.26 5.51
C PHE A 25 -9.75 23.77 4.20
N LEU A 26 -11.06 23.61 4.20
CA LEU A 26 -11.85 23.33 3.00
C LEU A 26 -12.62 24.59 2.58
N ARG A 27 -12.81 24.74 1.28
CA ARG A 27 -13.65 25.82 0.74
C ARG A 27 -15.11 25.46 0.94
N ASP A 28 -15.84 26.27 1.70
CA ASP A 28 -17.30 26.27 1.68
C ASP A 28 -17.76 27.23 0.58
N THR A 29 -18.29 26.68 -0.51
CA THR A 29 -18.74 27.45 -1.67
C THR A 29 -20.08 28.14 -1.41
N ALA A 30 -20.95 27.58 -0.56
CA ALA A 30 -22.23 28.17 -0.21
C ALA A 30 -22.04 29.39 0.70
N ALA A 31 -21.22 29.25 1.74
CA ALA A 31 -20.88 30.34 2.65
C ALA A 31 -19.72 31.23 2.14
N LYS A 32 -19.14 30.91 0.97
CA LYS A 32 -18.03 31.62 0.31
C LYS A 32 -16.82 31.86 1.22
N MET A 33 -16.54 30.91 2.11
CA MET A 33 -15.53 31.05 3.14
C MET A 33 -14.65 29.80 3.28
N TRP A 34 -13.59 29.91 4.06
CA TRP A 34 -12.76 28.76 4.44
C TRP A 34 -13.23 28.23 5.79
N VAL A 35 -13.49 26.93 5.85
CA VAL A 35 -13.85 26.22 7.09
C VAL A 35 -12.71 25.31 7.50
N SER A 36 -12.40 25.30 8.80
CA SER A 36 -11.40 24.39 9.35
C SER A 36 -11.81 22.94 9.11
N ASN A 37 -10.85 22.08 8.80
CA ASN A 37 -11.07 20.66 8.57
C ASN A 37 -10.25 19.81 9.55
N ARG A 38 -8.93 20.01 9.53
CA ARG A 38 -7.99 19.19 10.31
C ARG A 38 -6.87 20.05 10.84
N ARG A 39 -6.41 19.75 12.05
CA ARG A 39 -5.22 20.36 12.65
C ARG A 39 -4.27 19.27 13.11
N ILE A 40 -3.00 19.40 12.78
CA ILE A 40 -1.92 18.52 13.26
C ILE A 40 -0.98 19.40 14.07
N SER A 41 -0.74 19.07 15.34
CA SER A 41 0.26 19.74 16.17
C SER A 41 1.42 18.79 16.47
N THR A 42 2.65 19.25 16.31
CA THR A 42 3.86 18.45 16.49
C THR A 42 4.72 18.99 17.62
N THR A 43 5.21 18.11 18.49
CA THR A 43 6.21 18.45 19.52
C THR A 43 7.55 17.81 19.19
N TYR A 44 8.62 18.42 19.69
CA TYR A 44 10.00 18.02 19.40
C TYR A 44 10.81 17.92 20.69
N ASP A 45 11.84 17.08 20.66
CA ASP A 45 12.87 17.11 21.70
C ASP A 45 13.89 18.24 21.45
N ALA A 46 14.85 18.36 22.36
CA ALA A 46 15.94 19.35 22.28
C ALA A 46 16.84 19.17 21.04
N THR A 47 16.83 17.98 20.43
CA THR A 47 17.61 17.65 19.22
C THR A 47 16.78 17.74 17.93
N SER A 48 15.56 18.27 18.01
CA SER A 48 14.63 18.44 16.89
C SER A 48 14.09 17.14 16.29
N ARG A 49 14.04 16.07 17.09
CA ARG A 49 13.31 14.84 16.74
C ARG A 49 11.84 14.98 17.17
N LYS A 50 10.91 14.52 16.32
CA LYS A 50 9.46 14.60 16.58
C LYS A 50 9.07 13.65 17.71
N LEU A 51 8.59 14.17 18.83
CA LEU A 51 8.13 13.35 19.95
C LEU A 51 6.66 12.96 19.83
N GLN A 52 5.80 13.89 19.46
CA GLN A 52 4.37 13.66 19.40
C GLN A 52 3.76 14.37 18.21
N MET A 53 2.78 13.74 17.57
CA MET A 53 1.87 14.34 16.59
C MET A 53 0.44 14.16 17.10
N LEU A 54 -0.28 15.26 17.26
CA LEU A 54 -1.69 15.27 17.66
C LEU A 54 -2.54 15.75 16.49
N THR A 55 -3.36 14.86 15.95
CA THR A 55 -4.39 15.17 14.96
C THR A 55 -5.69 15.48 15.67
N GLN A 56 -6.25 16.64 15.34
CA GLN A 56 -7.56 17.10 15.79
C GLN A 56 -8.44 17.37 14.57
N VAL A 57 -9.73 17.09 14.71
CA VAL A 57 -10.73 17.31 13.65
C VAL A 57 -11.63 18.46 14.05
N ALA A 58 -11.96 19.32 13.08
CA ALA A 58 -12.84 20.44 13.32
C ALA A 58 -14.28 19.95 13.57
N ILE A 59 -14.88 20.40 14.67
CA ILE A 59 -16.32 20.23 14.94
C ILE A 59 -17.11 21.50 14.62
N SER A 60 -16.41 22.62 14.50
CA SER A 60 -16.94 23.88 14.00
C SER A 60 -15.79 24.70 13.41
N ARG A 61 -16.09 25.90 12.91
CA ARG A 61 -15.12 26.77 12.24
C ARG A 61 -13.83 26.98 13.03
N ASP A 62 -13.92 27.19 14.34
CA ASP A 62 -12.77 27.51 15.20
C ASP A 62 -12.60 26.53 16.37
N SER A 63 -13.39 25.44 16.38
CA SER A 63 -13.34 24.43 17.43
C SER A 63 -12.89 23.08 16.88
N PHE A 64 -11.98 22.46 17.62
CA PHE A 64 -11.37 21.17 17.28
C PHE A 64 -11.54 20.22 18.45
N VAL A 65 -11.74 18.95 18.13
CA VAL A 65 -11.66 17.86 19.09
C VAL A 65 -10.49 16.97 18.74
N ASP A 66 -9.88 16.38 19.77
CA ASP A 66 -8.84 15.39 19.59
C ASP A 66 -9.37 14.19 18.80
N ASN A 67 -8.53 13.64 17.93
CA ASN A 67 -8.89 12.49 17.10
C ASN A 67 -7.85 11.38 17.24
N GLU A 68 -6.57 11.71 17.06
CA GLU A 68 -5.48 10.73 17.06
C GLU A 68 -4.20 11.34 17.61
N ARG A 69 -3.47 10.56 18.41
CA ARG A 69 -2.14 10.91 18.89
C ARG A 69 -1.15 9.83 18.49
N VAL A 70 -0.05 10.25 17.89
CA VAL A 70 1.12 9.39 17.62
C VAL A 70 2.28 9.87 18.47
N THR A 71 2.91 8.97 19.22
CA THR A 71 4.10 9.25 20.04
C THR A 71 5.28 8.44 19.53
N ASN A 72 6.43 9.08 19.37
CA ASN A 72 7.66 8.46 18.91
C ASN A 72 8.65 8.33 20.07
N THR A 73 9.31 7.19 20.15
CA THR A 73 10.40 6.95 21.11
C THR A 73 11.69 6.65 20.36
N TYR A 74 12.82 7.09 20.91
CA TYR A 74 14.13 6.98 20.29
C TYR A 74 15.11 6.28 21.22
N VAL A 75 16.03 5.51 20.67
CA VAL A 75 17.17 4.94 21.40
C VAL A 75 18.42 5.75 21.07
N GLY A 76 19.12 6.22 22.11
CA GLY A 76 20.36 6.99 21.98
C GLY A 76 20.21 8.23 21.09
N THR A 77 21.14 8.40 20.15
CA THR A 77 21.26 9.56 19.26
C THR A 77 20.57 9.38 17.90
N ALA A 78 19.87 8.27 17.68
CA ALA A 78 19.19 8.01 16.42
C ALA A 78 18.13 9.08 16.11
N ARG A 79 18.05 9.50 14.84
CA ARG A 79 17.03 10.45 14.32
C ARG A 79 15.74 9.75 13.91
N THR A 80 15.75 8.43 13.83
CA THR A 80 14.64 7.57 13.44
C THR A 80 13.97 6.96 14.68
N PRO A 81 12.63 6.93 14.75
CA PRO A 81 11.93 6.35 15.91
C PRO A 81 12.23 4.85 16.05
N SER A 82 12.64 4.41 17.24
CA SER A 82 12.69 2.99 17.60
C SER A 82 11.32 2.40 17.91
N LYS A 83 10.34 3.25 18.21
CA LYS A 83 8.97 2.86 18.55
C LYS A 83 8.01 3.98 18.19
N MET A 84 6.85 3.61 17.68
CA MET A 84 5.73 4.53 17.44
C MET A 84 4.46 3.96 18.08
N THR A 85 3.77 4.77 18.88
CA THR A 85 2.50 4.37 19.52
C THR A 85 1.39 5.25 18.98
N ARG A 86 0.34 4.63 18.44
CA ARG A 86 -0.88 5.30 17.98
C ARG A 86 -1.99 5.12 19.00
N GLN A 87 -2.67 6.21 19.31
CA GLN A 87 -3.81 6.27 20.20
C GLN A 87 -4.92 7.10 19.55
N VAL A 88 -6.18 6.80 19.87
CA VAL A 88 -7.35 7.54 19.40
C VAL A 88 -8.10 8.17 20.57
N ALA A 89 -8.71 9.32 20.33
CA ALA A 89 -9.50 10.01 21.33
C ALA A 89 -10.79 9.25 21.61
N ALA A 90 -11.08 8.99 22.90
CA ALA A 90 -12.33 8.38 23.35
C ALA A 90 -12.56 8.69 24.84
N GLY A 91 -13.81 8.98 25.21
CA GLY A 91 -14.20 9.17 26.61
C GLY A 91 -13.45 10.27 27.37
N GLY A 92 -13.03 11.35 26.68
CA GLY A 92 -12.27 12.46 27.30
C GLY A 92 -10.78 12.18 27.49
N GLY A 93 -10.26 11.07 26.95
CA GLY A 93 -8.83 10.74 26.96
C GLY A 93 -8.39 10.06 25.67
N PHE A 94 -7.25 9.37 25.72
CA PHE A 94 -6.71 8.60 24.60
C PHE A 94 -6.67 7.11 24.93
N ILE A 95 -7.15 6.29 24.00
CA ILE A 95 -7.09 4.83 24.08
C ILE A 95 -6.03 4.35 23.09
N ASN A 96 -5.17 3.45 23.53
CA ASN A 96 -4.18 2.77 22.71
C ASN A 96 -4.84 2.03 21.52
N GLN A 97 -4.15 2.01 20.38
CA GLN A 97 -4.60 1.30 19.18
C GLN A 97 -3.52 0.36 18.69
N THR A 98 -2.39 0.92 18.28
CA THR A 98 -1.27 0.15 17.74
C THR A 98 0.06 0.66 18.29
N GLU A 99 1.03 -0.24 18.33
CA GLU A 99 2.44 0.08 18.57
C GLU A 99 3.26 -0.56 17.46
N THR A 100 4.28 0.14 16.98
CA THR A 100 5.27 -0.40 16.04
C THR A 100 6.64 -0.25 16.65
N ASP A 101 7.33 -1.36 16.89
CA ASP A 101 8.76 -1.36 17.22
C ASP A 101 9.58 -1.47 15.94
N LEU A 102 10.67 -0.70 15.84
CA LEU A 102 11.50 -0.59 14.65
C LEU A 102 12.97 -0.83 15.00
N THR A 103 13.62 -1.67 14.20
CA THR A 103 15.08 -1.80 14.16
C THR A 103 15.61 -1.34 12.82
N TYR A 104 16.90 -1.02 12.78
CA TYR A 104 17.53 -0.42 11.61
C TYR A 104 18.85 -1.09 11.30
N THR A 105 19.15 -1.20 10.01
CA THR A 105 20.48 -1.59 9.53
C THR A 105 21.51 -0.50 9.85
N ALA A 106 22.80 -0.81 9.70
CA ALA A 106 23.87 0.18 9.84
C ALA A 106 23.74 1.37 8.85
N ALA A 107 23.05 1.17 7.72
CA ALA A 107 22.73 2.22 6.76
C ALA A 107 21.48 3.06 7.12
N ASN A 108 20.92 2.86 8.34
CA ASN A 108 19.71 3.52 8.82
C ASN A 108 18.46 3.25 7.95
N LEU A 109 18.37 2.04 7.39
CA LEU A 109 17.18 1.53 6.71
C LEU A 109 16.41 0.62 7.67
N VAL A 110 15.09 0.59 7.60
CA VAL A 110 14.26 -0.26 8.49
C VAL A 110 14.62 -1.73 8.26
N GLU A 111 15.16 -2.39 9.26
CA GLU A 111 15.50 -3.81 9.17
C GLU A 111 14.31 -4.68 9.58
N THR A 112 13.71 -4.37 10.73
CA THR A 112 12.53 -5.06 11.24
C THR A 112 11.49 -4.04 11.69
N ALA A 113 10.21 -4.31 11.40
CA ALA A 113 9.07 -3.60 11.96
C ALA A 113 8.10 -4.59 12.60
N ILE A 114 7.90 -4.52 13.91
CA ILE A 114 6.95 -5.35 14.66
C ILE A 114 5.72 -4.51 15.00
N GLY A 115 4.61 -4.79 14.34
CA GLY A 115 3.30 -4.25 14.66
C GLY A 115 2.64 -4.99 15.82
N LYS A 116 2.02 -4.24 16.72
CA LYS A 116 1.26 -4.73 17.86
C LYS A 116 -0.08 -4.04 17.91
N VAL A 117 -1.09 -4.75 18.39
CA VAL A 117 -2.45 -4.25 18.59
C VAL A 117 -2.77 -4.21 20.08
N TRP A 118 -3.52 -3.18 20.50
CA TRP A 118 -3.99 -3.06 21.87
C TRP A 118 -5.19 -3.97 22.12
N THR A 119 -5.16 -4.78 23.18
CA THR A 119 -6.25 -5.71 23.54
C THR A 119 -7.16 -5.22 24.66
N GLY A 120 -6.99 -3.97 25.11
CA GLY A 120 -7.66 -3.44 26.30
C GLY A 120 -6.79 -3.50 27.56
N ALA A 121 -5.81 -4.41 27.62
CA ALA A 121 -4.92 -4.58 28.78
C ALA A 121 -3.43 -4.44 28.44
N ALA A 122 -3.01 -4.91 27.26
CA ALA A 122 -1.62 -4.86 26.81
C ALA A 122 -1.52 -4.75 25.29
N PHE A 123 -0.36 -4.33 24.80
CA PHE A 123 -0.02 -4.49 23.38
C PHE A 123 0.40 -5.94 23.13
N VAL A 124 -0.26 -6.58 22.16
CA VAL A 124 0.06 -7.94 21.74
C VAL A 124 0.56 -7.89 20.30
N ASN A 125 1.61 -8.65 20.02
CA ASN A 125 2.16 -8.82 18.67
C ASN A 125 1.07 -9.20 17.66
N ASP A 126 1.20 -8.67 16.45
CA ASP A 126 0.26 -8.87 15.35
C ASP A 126 1.00 -9.33 14.08
N GLU A 127 1.92 -8.48 13.62
CA GLU A 127 2.70 -8.71 12.39
C GLU A 127 4.16 -8.32 12.61
N ARG A 128 5.09 -9.09 12.03
CA ARG A 128 6.51 -8.75 11.92
C ARG A 128 6.89 -8.71 10.45
N ASN A 129 7.46 -7.57 10.04
CA ASN A 129 8.04 -7.37 8.73
C ASN A 129 9.56 -7.31 8.84
N THR A 130 10.26 -8.08 8.01
CA THR A 130 11.73 -8.02 7.88
C THR A 130 12.10 -7.62 6.46
N PHE A 131 13.01 -6.67 6.31
CA PHE A 131 13.39 -6.11 5.02
C PHE A 131 14.85 -6.41 4.69
N THR A 132 15.11 -6.69 3.41
CA THR A 132 16.49 -6.73 2.88
C THR A 132 16.65 -5.68 1.79
N TYR A 133 17.89 -5.26 1.56
CA TYR A 133 18.21 -4.18 0.65
C TYR A 133 19.36 -4.56 -0.28
N ASN A 134 19.33 -4.03 -1.51
CA ASN A 134 20.49 -4.06 -2.39
C ASN A 134 21.52 -2.98 -2.00
N THR A 135 22.63 -2.95 -2.73
CA THR A 135 23.73 -1.98 -2.56
C THR A 135 23.33 -0.53 -2.85
N THR A 136 22.18 -0.29 -3.48
CA THR A 136 21.62 1.05 -3.74
C THR A 136 20.50 1.41 -2.75
N ASN A 137 20.41 0.69 -1.62
CA ASN A 137 19.44 0.91 -0.54
C ASN A 137 17.97 0.76 -0.96
N ARG A 138 17.69 -0.02 -2.01
CA ARG A 138 16.34 -0.39 -2.44
C ARG A 138 15.94 -1.72 -1.83
N VAL A 139 14.69 -1.85 -1.40
CA VAL A 139 14.15 -3.08 -0.81
C VAL A 139 14.23 -4.21 -1.84
N THR A 140 14.97 -5.28 -1.56
CA THR A 140 15.02 -6.48 -2.42
C THR A 140 14.07 -7.55 -1.98
N SER A 141 13.78 -7.63 -0.67
CA SER A 141 12.73 -8.50 -0.17
C SER A 141 12.08 -7.96 1.09
N LYS A 142 10.82 -8.38 1.29
CA LYS A 142 10.05 -8.20 2.51
C LYS A 142 9.49 -9.55 2.92
N VAL A 143 9.79 -10.00 4.14
CA VAL A 143 9.17 -11.19 4.73
C VAL A 143 8.18 -10.75 5.79
N VAL A 144 6.96 -11.26 5.70
CA VAL A 144 5.86 -11.01 6.63
C VAL A 144 5.62 -12.27 7.46
N GLU A 145 5.60 -12.10 8.76
CA GLU A 145 5.25 -13.14 9.73
C GLU A 145 4.09 -12.65 10.60
N LEU A 146 3.11 -13.51 10.82
CA LEU A 146 1.95 -13.24 11.67
C LEU A 146 2.16 -13.87 13.04
N TRP A 147 1.69 -13.18 14.08
CA TRP A 147 1.78 -13.70 15.44
C TRP A 147 0.66 -14.70 15.72
N ASN A 148 1.02 -15.96 16.00
CA ASN A 148 0.07 -16.94 16.49
C ASN A 148 0.01 -16.86 18.03
N ARG A 149 -1.14 -16.42 18.53
CA ARG A 149 -1.36 -16.17 19.97
C ARG A 149 -1.38 -17.46 20.79
N ASP A 150 -1.90 -18.56 20.24
CA ASP A 150 -2.06 -19.83 20.95
C ASP A 150 -0.71 -20.50 21.21
N SER A 151 0.18 -20.46 20.21
CA SER A 151 1.52 -21.05 20.28
C SER A 151 2.61 -20.08 20.73
N ALA A 152 2.27 -18.80 20.86
CA ALA A 152 3.21 -17.71 21.14
C ALA A 152 4.43 -17.71 20.20
N ARG A 153 4.19 -17.87 18.89
CA ARG A 153 5.24 -17.95 17.86
C ARG A 153 4.88 -17.13 16.62
N TRP A 154 5.91 -16.62 15.95
CA TRP A 154 5.80 -16.03 14.62
C TRP A 154 5.64 -17.13 13.57
N LEU A 155 4.63 -17.00 12.72
CA LEU A 155 4.38 -17.87 11.58
C LEU A 155 4.63 -17.09 10.30
N ARG A 156 5.48 -17.63 9.42
CA ARG A 156 5.66 -17.06 8.08
C ARG A 156 4.33 -17.03 7.34
N SER A 157 4.07 -15.91 6.68
CA SER A 157 2.85 -15.66 5.93
C SER A 157 3.16 -15.40 4.47
N THR A 158 3.81 -14.28 4.17
CA THR A 158 4.15 -13.90 2.80
C THR A 158 5.59 -13.45 2.65
N ARG A 159 6.12 -13.57 1.44
CA ARG A 159 7.40 -13.02 1.03
C ARG A 159 7.23 -12.28 -0.28
N GLU A 160 7.69 -11.04 -0.31
CA GLU A 160 7.78 -10.24 -1.53
C GLU A 160 9.23 -10.12 -1.94
N THR A 161 9.53 -10.29 -3.22
CA THR A 161 10.86 -10.08 -3.81
C THR A 161 10.76 -9.08 -4.94
N TYR A 162 11.66 -8.10 -4.94
CA TYR A 162 11.68 -6.99 -5.88
C TYR A 162 12.94 -7.07 -6.75
N ARG A 163 12.77 -6.93 -8.08
CA ARG A 163 13.91 -6.72 -9.00
C ARG A 163 13.80 -5.36 -9.66
N TYR A 164 14.96 -4.79 -9.93
CA TYR A 164 15.08 -3.46 -10.48
C TYR A 164 15.79 -3.51 -11.83
N ASN A 165 15.32 -2.70 -12.78
CA ASN A 165 16.03 -2.48 -14.03
C ASN A 165 17.23 -1.53 -13.84
N ALA A 166 17.97 -1.28 -14.92
CA ALA A 166 19.13 -0.39 -14.91
C ALA A 166 18.81 1.06 -14.50
N GLN A 167 17.55 1.50 -14.63
CA GLN A 167 17.06 2.82 -14.22
C GLN A 167 16.60 2.86 -12.75
N ASN A 168 16.82 1.78 -11.97
CA ASN A 168 16.37 1.63 -10.59
C ASN A 168 14.84 1.69 -10.42
N LEU A 169 14.08 1.35 -11.46
CA LEU A 169 12.63 1.16 -11.39
C LEU A 169 12.33 -0.31 -11.13
N VAL A 170 11.24 -0.60 -10.41
CA VAL A 170 10.78 -1.98 -10.20
C VAL A 170 10.40 -2.57 -11.55
N ASP A 171 11.10 -3.63 -11.94
CA ASP A 171 10.88 -4.38 -13.18
C ASP A 171 10.06 -5.65 -12.93
N SER A 172 10.20 -6.24 -11.74
CA SER A 172 9.33 -7.33 -11.30
C SER A 172 9.13 -7.34 -9.79
N LEU A 173 7.94 -7.82 -9.41
CA LEU A 173 7.53 -8.14 -8.05
C LEU A 173 7.04 -9.58 -8.05
N THR A 174 7.59 -10.41 -7.16
CA THR A 174 7.11 -11.76 -6.90
C THR A 174 6.59 -11.82 -5.48
N THR A 175 5.36 -12.33 -5.32
CA THR A 175 4.75 -12.57 -4.00
C THR A 175 4.54 -14.06 -3.80
N GLU A 176 5.06 -14.58 -2.70
CA GLU A 176 4.98 -15.98 -2.30
C GLU A 176 4.27 -16.10 -0.96
N GLU A 177 3.48 -17.15 -0.78
CA GLU A 177 2.87 -17.53 0.49
C GLU A 177 3.64 -18.69 1.11
N TRP A 178 3.69 -18.75 2.44
CA TRP A 178 4.26 -19.86 3.16
C TRP A 178 3.23 -20.97 3.33
N LYS A 179 3.43 -22.10 2.64
CA LYS A 179 2.54 -23.27 2.69
C LYS A 179 3.35 -24.53 2.90
N ALA A 180 2.92 -25.37 3.84
CA ALA A 180 3.54 -26.67 4.09
C ALA A 180 5.09 -26.65 4.24
N GLY A 181 5.64 -25.57 4.83
CA GLY A 181 7.07 -25.44 5.05
C GLY A 181 7.89 -24.93 3.86
N VAL A 182 7.23 -24.50 2.77
CA VAL A 182 7.87 -23.95 1.57
C VAL A 182 7.21 -22.63 1.15
N TRP A 183 7.97 -21.77 0.47
CA TRP A 183 7.42 -20.60 -0.22
C TRP A 183 6.85 -21.03 -1.56
N ALA A 184 5.58 -20.71 -1.80
CA ALA A 184 4.89 -20.99 -3.06
C ALA A 184 4.36 -19.67 -3.63
N VAL A 185 4.58 -19.43 -4.91
CA VAL A 185 4.06 -18.23 -5.59
C VAL A 185 2.54 -18.20 -5.46
N ASN A 186 1.99 -17.04 -5.11
CA ASN A 186 0.54 -16.88 -5.08
C ASN A 186 0.04 -16.87 -6.54
N GLY A 187 -0.58 -17.97 -6.97
CA GLY A 187 -0.83 -18.28 -8.38
C GLY A 187 -1.49 -17.14 -9.17
N GLY A 188 -0.72 -16.51 -10.05
CA GLY A 188 -1.26 -15.65 -11.10
C GLY A 188 -1.69 -16.50 -12.30
N ALA A 189 -2.79 -16.15 -12.96
CA ALA A 189 -3.11 -16.72 -14.27
C ALA A 189 -2.37 -15.93 -15.35
N ARG A 190 -1.67 -16.65 -16.24
CA ARG A 190 -1.08 -16.07 -17.45
C ARG A 190 -2.05 -16.29 -18.61
N PHE A 191 -2.53 -15.21 -19.19
CA PHE A 191 -3.37 -15.24 -20.38
C PHE A 191 -2.48 -15.16 -21.61
N VAL A 192 -2.55 -16.18 -22.47
CA VAL A 192 -1.83 -16.23 -23.74
C VAL A 192 -2.86 -16.08 -24.86
N ILE A 193 -2.82 -14.95 -25.56
CA ILE A 193 -3.69 -14.71 -26.71
C ILE A 193 -2.95 -15.16 -27.96
N ARG A 194 -3.58 -16.05 -28.74
CA ARG A 194 -3.03 -16.53 -30.01
C ARG A 194 -3.92 -16.15 -31.19
N ASN A 195 -3.29 -15.82 -32.31
CA ASN A 195 -3.92 -15.70 -33.62
C ASN A 195 -3.27 -16.73 -34.55
N ASN A 196 -4.06 -17.66 -35.09
CA ASN A 196 -3.56 -18.76 -35.93
C ASN A 196 -2.36 -19.51 -35.32
N GLY A 197 -2.41 -19.76 -34.01
CA GLY A 197 -1.35 -20.45 -33.25
C GLY A 197 -0.18 -19.56 -32.79
N LEU A 198 -0.02 -18.37 -33.35
CA LEU A 198 1.03 -17.42 -32.97
C LEU A 198 0.65 -16.62 -31.72
N VAL A 199 1.53 -16.52 -30.73
CA VAL A 199 1.32 -15.67 -29.55
C VAL A 199 1.36 -14.21 -29.98
N ILE A 200 0.25 -13.50 -29.79
CA ILE A 200 0.12 -12.08 -30.16
C ILE A 200 0.02 -11.16 -28.94
N SER A 201 -0.25 -11.70 -27.76
CA SER A 201 -0.18 -10.95 -26.50
C SER A 201 -0.09 -11.90 -25.30
N THR A 202 0.62 -11.48 -24.27
CA THR A 202 0.62 -12.14 -22.95
C THR A 202 0.30 -11.12 -21.88
N THR A 203 -0.71 -11.38 -21.07
CA THR A 203 -1.06 -10.57 -19.89
C THR A 203 -1.14 -11.46 -18.68
N THR A 204 -0.56 -11.01 -17.57
CA THR A 204 -0.69 -11.66 -16.26
C THR A 204 -1.78 -10.93 -15.48
N ALA A 205 -2.81 -11.65 -15.02
CA ALA A 205 -3.79 -11.07 -14.12
C ALA A 205 -3.70 -11.73 -12.74
N ASN A 206 -3.76 -10.89 -11.71
CA ASN A 206 -3.87 -11.34 -10.33
C ASN A 206 -5.28 -11.87 -10.11
N LEU A 207 -5.44 -13.19 -10.02
CA LEU A 207 -6.70 -13.80 -9.61
C LEU A 207 -6.78 -13.75 -8.09
N LYS A 208 -7.50 -12.77 -7.54
CA LYS A 208 -8.01 -12.91 -6.17
C LYS A 208 -8.98 -14.09 -6.18
N SER A 209 -8.81 -15.02 -5.24
CA SER A 209 -9.56 -16.29 -5.10
C SER A 209 -11.08 -16.17 -4.93
N GLU A 210 -11.66 -14.96 -5.00
CA GLU A 210 -13.08 -14.70 -4.71
C GLU A 210 -13.89 -14.08 -5.87
N LEU A 211 -13.29 -13.79 -7.03
CA LEU A 211 -14.06 -13.30 -8.19
C LEU A 211 -14.58 -14.48 -9.04
N LYS A 212 -15.88 -14.77 -8.94
CA LYS A 212 -16.63 -15.69 -9.83
C LYS A 212 -16.77 -15.18 -11.28
N GLY A 213 -15.80 -14.43 -11.79
CA GLY A 213 -15.78 -13.95 -13.17
C GLY A 213 -14.69 -12.89 -13.38
N LEU A 214 -13.93 -13.02 -14.46
CA LEU A 214 -13.09 -11.94 -14.98
C LEU A 214 -13.74 -11.35 -16.23
N PHE A 215 -13.90 -10.03 -16.21
CA PHE A 215 -14.32 -9.26 -17.35
C PHE A 215 -13.08 -8.70 -18.05
N PHE A 216 -12.91 -9.00 -19.33
CA PHE A 216 -11.87 -8.39 -20.17
C PHE A 216 -12.52 -7.56 -21.27
N ALA A 217 -12.09 -6.31 -21.43
CA ALA A 217 -12.30 -5.55 -22.65
C ALA A 217 -11.06 -5.70 -23.53
N LEU A 218 -11.19 -6.41 -24.66
CA LEU A 218 -10.14 -6.50 -25.67
C LEU A 218 -10.46 -5.50 -26.78
N ASN A 219 -9.68 -4.42 -26.88
CA ASN A 219 -9.75 -3.50 -28.01
C ASN A 219 -8.79 -3.99 -29.09
N PHE A 220 -9.31 -4.39 -30.24
CA PHE A 220 -8.51 -4.72 -31.41
C PHE A 220 -8.54 -3.54 -32.39
N VAL A 221 -7.37 -3.13 -32.87
CA VAL A 221 -7.23 -2.30 -34.07
C VAL A 221 -6.73 -3.22 -35.18
N SER A 222 -7.60 -3.65 -36.09
CA SER A 222 -7.17 -4.39 -37.28
C SER A 222 -6.69 -3.40 -38.35
N ARG A 223 -5.54 -3.66 -38.98
CA ARG A 223 -5.24 -3.07 -40.30
C ARG A 223 -6.14 -3.74 -41.35
N ALA A 224 -6.57 -2.97 -42.35
CA ALA A 224 -7.62 -3.31 -43.31
C ALA A 224 -7.38 -4.60 -44.14
N ASP A 225 -6.19 -5.18 -44.05
CA ASP A 225 -5.68 -6.28 -44.86
C ASP A 225 -5.55 -7.63 -44.14
N LYS A 226 -5.89 -7.73 -42.84
CA LYS A 226 -5.87 -9.01 -42.10
C LYS A 226 -7.20 -9.33 -41.43
N ARG A 227 -7.93 -10.30 -42.01
CA ARG A 227 -9.12 -10.90 -41.38
C ARG A 227 -8.71 -11.68 -40.13
N LEU A 228 -9.52 -11.55 -39.08
CA LEU A 228 -9.36 -12.26 -37.81
C LEU A 228 -10.22 -13.52 -37.90
N ASP A 229 -9.66 -14.60 -38.45
CA ASP A 229 -10.44 -15.80 -38.81
C ASP A 229 -10.77 -16.69 -37.60
N SER A 230 -9.93 -16.69 -36.56
CA SER A 230 -10.24 -17.35 -35.27
C SER A 230 -9.46 -16.72 -34.10
N LEU A 231 -10.10 -16.60 -32.95
CA LEU A 231 -9.48 -16.13 -31.70
C LEU A 231 -9.64 -17.21 -30.63
N THR A 232 -8.52 -17.72 -30.13
CA THR A 232 -8.52 -18.69 -29.02
C THR A 232 -7.84 -18.06 -27.82
N ILE A 233 -8.55 -18.04 -26.68
CA ILE A 233 -8.02 -17.59 -25.40
C ILE A 233 -7.74 -18.84 -24.56
N GLN A 234 -6.46 -19.06 -24.22
CA GLN A 234 -6.06 -20.12 -23.31
C GLN A 234 -5.68 -19.50 -21.96
N VAL A 235 -6.28 -20.02 -20.90
CA VAL A 235 -5.89 -19.70 -19.53
C VAL A 235 -4.91 -20.77 -19.09
N VAL A 236 -3.66 -20.37 -18.89
CA VAL A 236 -2.61 -21.27 -18.41
C VAL A 236 -2.12 -20.84 -17.05
N ASP A 237 -1.79 -21.82 -16.24
CA ASP A 237 -1.05 -21.63 -15.01
C ASP A 237 0.29 -20.96 -15.32
N ALA A 238 0.61 -19.87 -14.61
CA ALA A 238 1.76 -19.03 -14.94
C ALA A 238 3.10 -19.75 -14.74
N ASP A 239 3.15 -20.75 -13.86
CA ASP A 239 4.38 -21.43 -13.46
C ASP A 239 4.62 -22.69 -14.31
N SER A 240 3.58 -23.46 -14.59
CA SER A 240 3.68 -24.75 -15.29
C SER A 240 3.32 -24.69 -16.78
N ASN A 241 2.74 -23.58 -17.25
CA ASN A 241 2.22 -23.42 -18.61
C ASN A 241 1.15 -24.46 -18.98
N ARG A 242 0.57 -25.15 -17.98
CA ARG A 242 -0.52 -26.13 -18.15
C ARG A 242 -1.87 -25.42 -18.16
N LEU A 243 -2.85 -26.02 -18.83
CA LEU A 243 -4.22 -25.53 -18.85
C LEU A 243 -4.84 -25.65 -17.46
N PHE A 244 -5.64 -24.66 -17.06
CA PHE A 244 -6.45 -24.76 -15.83
C PHE A 244 -7.58 -25.79 -16.02
N ASP A 245 -7.60 -26.85 -15.22
CA ASP A 245 -8.59 -27.94 -15.30
C ASP A 245 -10.03 -27.49 -14.96
N ASN A 246 -10.20 -26.35 -14.29
CA ASN A 246 -11.49 -25.72 -14.00
C ASN A 246 -11.48 -24.24 -14.42
N ALA A 247 -11.37 -23.99 -15.74
CA ALA A 247 -11.32 -22.64 -16.27
C ALA A 247 -12.58 -21.83 -15.87
N PRO A 248 -12.43 -20.58 -15.36
CA PRO A 248 -13.56 -19.69 -15.14
C PRO A 248 -14.28 -19.42 -16.47
N LYS A 249 -15.61 -19.34 -16.45
CA LYS A 249 -16.40 -19.00 -17.64
C LYS A 249 -15.98 -17.62 -18.15
N ILE A 250 -15.47 -17.56 -19.38
CA ILE A 250 -15.07 -16.33 -20.05
C ILE A 250 -16.30 -15.77 -20.77
N TYR A 251 -16.73 -14.57 -20.38
CA TYR A 251 -17.82 -13.86 -21.06
C TYR A 251 -17.23 -12.76 -21.95
N LEU A 252 -17.40 -12.90 -23.27
CA LEU A 252 -17.04 -11.87 -24.24
C LEU A 252 -18.18 -10.86 -24.34
N GLN A 253 -17.98 -9.62 -23.87
CA GLN A 253 -19.06 -8.65 -23.80
C GLN A 253 -19.25 -7.86 -25.12
N ARG A 254 -18.20 -7.66 -25.94
CA ARG A 254 -18.30 -6.93 -27.20
C ARG A 254 -17.05 -7.13 -28.07
N ILE A 255 -17.23 -7.39 -29.37
CA ILE A 255 -16.18 -7.21 -30.40
C ILE A 255 -16.53 -5.92 -31.13
N VAL A 256 -15.69 -4.89 -31.03
CA VAL A 256 -15.88 -3.64 -31.77
C VAL A 256 -14.96 -3.64 -32.99
N TYR A 257 -15.54 -3.69 -34.18
CA TYR A 257 -14.82 -3.41 -35.41
C TYR A 257 -14.85 -1.89 -35.65
N GLN A 258 -13.69 -1.23 -35.62
CA GLN A 258 -13.56 0.11 -36.17
C GLN A 258 -12.91 0.00 -37.55
N ASN A 259 -13.68 0.24 -38.60
CA ASN A 259 -13.12 0.50 -39.93
C ASN A 259 -12.51 1.90 -39.89
N VAL A 260 -11.17 1.99 -39.87
CA VAL A 260 -10.49 3.23 -40.24
C VAL A 260 -10.41 3.22 -41.76
N ILE A 261 -11.36 3.92 -42.40
CA ILE A 261 -11.23 4.27 -43.82
C ILE A 261 -10.10 5.31 -43.89
N SER A 262 -9.17 5.10 -44.82
CA SER A 262 -8.05 6.01 -45.15
C SER A 262 -8.53 7.42 -45.44
#